data_AF-A0A7S2KY27-F1
#
_entry.id   AF-A0A7S2KY27-F1
#
_cell.length_a   1.000
_cell.length_b   1.000
_cell.length_c   1.000
_cell.angle_alpha   90.00
_cell.angle_beta   90.00
_cell.angle_gamma   90.00
#
_symmetry.space_group_name_H-M   'P 1'
#
loop_
_entity.id
_entity.type
_entity.pdbx_description
1 polymer ?
#
loop_
_entity_poly.entity_id
_entity_poly.type
_entity_poly.pdbx_seq_one_letter_code
_entity_poly.pdbx_strand_id
1 'polypeptide(L)'
;LWDASTSMSRSEISNQAQQQEIEKKALNVLTEAFFPGPLTLVARAHPSIPQILMANTGFVACRSPSHPIARALISAAKVPIAAPSANKFGHVSPTLAEHVMDDLGQED
;
A
#
# COMPACT_ATOMS: atom_id res chain seq x y z
N LEU A 1 28.55 0.54 -33.20
CA LEU A 1 27.76 1.31 -32.20
C LEU A 1 26.98 0.28 -31.40
N TRP A 2 27.67 -0.37 -30.46
CA TRP A 2 27.15 -1.44 -29.62
C TRP A 2 26.65 -0.79 -28.32
N ASP A 3 25.37 -0.95 -28.05
CA ASP A 3 24.66 -0.39 -26.91
C ASP A 3 25.25 -0.89 -25.58
N ALA A 4 25.66 0.05 -24.74
CA ALA A 4 26.23 -0.18 -23.42
C ALA A 4 25.17 -0.11 -22.31
N SER A 5 23.91 -0.47 -22.60
CA SER A 5 22.89 -0.59 -21.56
C SER A 5 23.06 -1.89 -20.75
N THR A 6 23.84 -1.76 -19.67
CA THR A 6 23.63 -2.46 -18.39
C THR A 6 23.91 -3.97 -18.36
N SER A 7 25.18 -4.37 -18.56
CA SER A 7 25.64 -5.66 -18.07
C SER A 7 25.89 -5.57 -16.56
N MET A 8 24.89 -5.93 -15.74
CA MET A 8 25.11 -6.10 -14.29
C MET A 8 26.11 -7.25 -14.07
N SER A 9 27.07 -7.05 -13.18
CA SER A 9 28.03 -8.09 -12.81
C SER A 9 27.32 -9.24 -12.07
N ARG A 10 27.89 -10.45 -12.15
CA ARG A 10 27.36 -11.63 -11.44
C ARG A 10 27.23 -11.40 -9.93
N SER A 11 28.14 -10.63 -9.32
CA SER A 11 28.07 -10.25 -7.91
C SER A 11 26.90 -9.30 -7.63
N GLU A 12 26.62 -8.33 -8.50
CA GLU A 12 25.48 -7.41 -8.33
C GLU A 12 24.14 -8.13 -8.47
N ILE A 13 24.02 -9.07 -9.41
CA ILE A 13 22.83 -9.90 -9.58
C ILE A 13 22.59 -10.76 -8.33
N SER A 14 23.64 -11.37 -7.78
CA SER A 14 23.56 -12.17 -6.55
C SER A 14 23.11 -11.34 -5.35
N ASN A 15 23.65 -10.12 -5.21
CA ASN A 15 23.29 -9.22 -4.11
C ASN A 15 21.83 -8.75 -4.21
N GLN A 16 21.34 -8.44 -5.41
CA GLN A 16 19.95 -8.07 -5.62
C GLN A 16 18.98 -9.21 -5.33
N ALA A 17 19.30 -10.43 -5.78
CA ALA A 17 18.47 -11.60 -5.51
C ALA A 17 18.38 -11.88 -4.00
N GLN A 18 19.51 -11.77 -3.29
CA GLN A 18 19.55 -11.93 -1.84
C GLN A 18 18.72 -10.87 -1.12
N GLN A 19 18.82 -9.60 -1.55
CA GLN A 19 18.04 -8.50 -0.99
C GLN A 19 16.53 -8.73 -1.19
N GLN A 20 16.10 -9.14 -2.39
CA GLN A 20 14.70 -9.43 -2.69
C GLN A 20 14.16 -10.58 -1.83
N GLU A 21 14.96 -11.60 -1.58
CA GLU A 21 14.56 -12.73 -0.72
C GLU A 21 14.39 -12.29 0.74
N ILE A 22 15.29 -11.44 1.25
CA ILE A 22 15.17 -10.85 2.59
C ILE A 22 13.90 -10.01 2.70
N GLU A 23 13.64 -9.15 1.72
CA GLU A 23 12.43 -8.31 1.69
C GLU A 23 11.15 -9.16 1.66
N LYS A 24 11.11 -10.18 0.80
CA LYS A 24 9.98 -11.11 0.71
C LYS A 24 9.74 -11.82 2.04
N LYS A 25 10.81 -12.31 2.68
CA LYS A 25 10.72 -12.96 3.99
C LYS A 25 10.23 -12.00 5.07
N ALA A 26 10.74 -10.78 5.11
CA ALA A 26 10.29 -9.76 6.06
C ALA A 26 8.81 -9.41 5.87
N LEU A 27 8.36 -9.21 4.63
CA LEU A 27 6.96 -8.98 4.31
C LEU A 27 6.07 -10.14 4.77
N ASN A 28 6.45 -11.39 4.48
CA ASN A 28 5.69 -12.57 4.92
C ASN A 28 5.56 -12.60 6.44
N VAL A 29 6.67 -12.51 7.19
CA VAL A 29 6.67 -12.53 8.66
C VAL A 29 5.79 -11.42 9.25
N LEU A 30 5.89 -10.20 8.72
CA LEU A 30 5.11 -9.07 9.20
C LEU A 30 3.61 -9.23 8.89
N THR A 31 3.27 -9.71 7.68
CA THR A 31 1.86 -9.95 7.33
C THR A 31 1.25 -11.08 8.16
N GLU A 32 1.97 -12.19 8.37
CA GLU A 32 1.49 -13.31 9.20
C GLU A 32 1.26 -12.89 10.65
N ALA A 33 2.12 -12.04 11.21
CA ALA A 33 2.04 -11.62 12.60
C ALA A 33 0.99 -10.52 12.85
N PHE A 34 0.84 -9.58 11.91
CA PHE A 34 0.09 -8.33 12.17
C PHE A 34 -1.14 -8.14 11.29
N PHE A 35 -1.36 -8.96 10.26
CA PHE A 35 -2.59 -8.88 9.46
C PHE A 35 -3.59 -9.95 9.89
N PRO A 36 -4.89 -9.61 10.04
CA PRO A 36 -5.46 -8.27 9.93
C PRO A 36 -5.15 -7.40 11.18
N GLY A 37 -4.86 -6.12 10.98
CA GLY A 37 -4.44 -5.22 12.06
C GLY A 37 -4.06 -3.81 11.59
N PRO A 38 -3.46 -3.00 12.48
CA PRO A 38 -3.15 -1.59 12.22
C PRO A 38 -1.84 -1.37 11.44
N LEU A 39 -1.12 -2.44 11.09
CA LEU A 39 0.13 -2.32 10.35
C LEU A 39 -0.13 -1.95 8.88
N THR A 40 0.68 -1.03 8.35
CA THR A 40 0.74 -0.71 6.92
C THR A 40 2.14 -1.01 6.42
N LEU A 41 2.26 -1.73 5.32
CA LEU A 41 3.54 -2.12 4.70
C LEU A 41 3.70 -1.40 3.38
N VAL A 42 4.89 -0.85 3.13
CA VAL A 42 5.27 -0.25 1.85
C VAL A 42 6.07 -1.29 1.06
N ALA A 43 5.63 -1.60 -0.15
CA ALA A 43 6.28 -2.58 -1.01
C ALA A 43 6.21 -2.15 -2.48
N ARG A 44 7.02 -2.80 -3.33
CA ARG A 44 6.99 -2.54 -4.77
C ARG A 44 5.63 -2.92 -5.33
N ALA A 45 5.02 -2.01 -6.07
CA ALA A 45 3.67 -2.21 -6.53
C ALA A 45 3.59 -3.22 -7.68
N HIS A 46 2.47 -3.94 -7.76
CA HIS A 46 2.14 -4.73 -8.93
C HIS A 46 1.86 -3.79 -10.13
N PRO A 47 2.24 -4.15 -11.37
CA PRO A 47 2.03 -3.30 -12.55
C PRO A 47 0.58 -2.90 -12.82
N SER A 48 -0.40 -3.61 -12.24
CA SER A 48 -1.83 -3.27 -12.36
C SER A 48 -2.27 -2.10 -11.46
N ILE A 49 -1.42 -1.64 -10.53
CA ILE A 49 -1.74 -0.54 -9.62
C ILE A 49 -1.58 0.80 -10.37
N PRO A 50 -2.61 1.65 -10.41
CA PRO A 50 -2.51 2.98 -11.04
C PRO A 50 -1.41 3.86 -10.43
N GLN A 51 -0.67 4.58 -11.28
CA GLN A 51 0.43 5.47 -10.86
C GLN A 51 0.02 6.54 -9.85
N ILE A 52 -1.21 7.04 -9.95
CA ILE A 52 -1.77 8.03 -9.02
C ILE A 52 -1.79 7.55 -7.56
N LEU A 53 -1.89 6.23 -7.33
CA LEU A 53 -1.88 5.63 -5.99
C LEU A 53 -0.47 5.50 -5.40
N MET A 54 0.57 5.71 -6.20
CA MET A 54 1.97 5.46 -5.84
C MET A 54 2.81 6.74 -5.72
N ALA A 55 2.19 7.91 -5.92
CA ALA A 55 2.92 9.18 -6.05
C ALA A 55 4.10 9.10 -7.05
N ASN A 56 3.95 8.29 -8.12
CA ASN A 56 4.98 8.00 -9.13
C ASN A 56 6.29 7.36 -8.60
N THR A 57 6.29 6.80 -7.38
CA THR A 57 7.47 6.17 -6.78
C THR A 57 7.70 4.72 -7.22
N GLY A 58 6.65 4.05 -7.74
CA GLY A 58 6.65 2.61 -7.99
C GLY A 58 6.43 1.74 -6.74
N PHE A 59 6.19 2.36 -5.59
CA PHE A 59 5.85 1.68 -4.34
C PHE A 59 4.40 2.00 -3.93
N VAL A 60 3.77 1.06 -3.23
CA VAL A 60 2.41 1.19 -2.71
C VAL A 60 2.38 0.79 -1.24
N ALA A 61 1.55 1.50 -0.46
CA ALA A 61 1.28 1.19 0.94
C ALA A 61 0.01 0.34 1.04
N CYS A 62 0.12 -0.83 1.68
CA CYS A 62 -0.98 -1.78 1.82
C CYS A 62 -1.22 -2.14 3.29
N ARG A 63 -2.49 -2.32 3.68
CA ARG A 63 -2.91 -2.81 4.99
C ARG A 63 -4.09 -3.78 4.87
N SER A 64 -4.21 -4.70 5.82
CA SER A 64 -5.41 -5.53 5.99
C SER A 64 -6.12 -5.12 7.28
N PRO A 65 -7.20 -4.32 7.22
CA PRO A 65 -7.83 -3.77 8.43
C PRO A 65 -8.50 -4.88 9.27
N SER A 66 -8.36 -4.81 10.60
CA SER A 66 -9.02 -5.72 11.54
C SER A 66 -10.49 -5.37 11.84
N HIS A 67 -11.00 -4.27 11.30
CA HIS A 67 -12.38 -3.84 11.54
C HIS A 67 -13.39 -4.64 10.68
N PRO A 68 -14.44 -5.24 11.27
CA PRO A 68 -15.37 -6.11 10.55
C PRO A 68 -16.09 -5.40 9.39
N ILE A 69 -16.53 -4.16 9.60
CA ILE A 69 -17.20 -3.37 8.54
C ILE A 69 -16.25 -3.10 7.38
N ALA A 70 -14.98 -2.74 7.64
CA ALA A 70 -14.02 -2.47 6.58
C ALA A 70 -13.74 -3.72 5.74
N ARG A 71 -13.61 -4.89 6.39
CA ARG A 71 -13.43 -6.17 5.70
C ARG A 71 -14.64 -6.57 4.88
N ALA A 72 -15.84 -6.38 5.41
CA ALA A 72 -17.09 -6.62 4.68
C ALA A 72 -17.19 -5.73 3.43
N LEU A 73 -16.85 -4.44 3.55
CA LEU A 73 -16.81 -3.49 2.44
C LEU A 73 -15.82 -3.94 1.35
N ILE A 74 -14.58 -4.28 1.73
CA ILE A 74 -13.55 -4.76 0.78
C ILE A 74 -14.03 -6.04 0.08
N SER A 75 -14.60 -6.98 0.83
CA SER A 75 -15.14 -8.23 0.27
C SER A 75 -16.30 -8.00 -0.71
N ALA A 76 -17.15 -7.02 -0.43
CA ALA A 76 -18.25 -6.63 -1.29
C ALA A 76 -17.78 -5.89 -2.56
N ALA A 77 -16.77 -5.02 -2.44
CA ALA A 77 -16.24 -4.23 -3.54
C ALA A 77 -15.58 -5.08 -4.64
N LYS A 78 -15.08 -6.29 -4.30
CA LYS A 78 -14.33 -7.19 -5.21
C LYS A 78 -13.06 -6.55 -5.82
N VAL A 79 -12.63 -5.41 -5.29
CA VAL A 79 -11.41 -4.69 -5.68
C VAL A 79 -10.72 -4.14 -4.43
N PRO A 80 -9.40 -3.89 -4.49
CA PRO A 80 -8.71 -3.12 -3.44
C PRO A 80 -9.30 -1.72 -3.31
N ILE A 81 -9.36 -1.20 -2.08
CA ILE A 81 -9.89 0.15 -1.80
C ILE A 81 -8.74 1.06 -1.39
N ALA A 82 -8.49 2.10 -2.18
CA ALA A 82 -7.65 3.22 -1.77
C ALA A 82 -8.44 4.08 -0.78
N ALA A 83 -7.94 4.22 0.46
CA ALA A 83 -8.65 4.89 1.54
C ALA A 83 -7.69 5.72 2.40
N PRO A 84 -7.49 7.02 2.10
CA PRO A 84 -6.87 7.96 3.02
C PRO A 84 -7.78 8.23 4.23
N SER A 85 -7.36 9.11 5.13
CA SER A 85 -8.24 9.61 6.18
C SER A 85 -9.42 10.38 5.57
N ALA A 86 -10.63 10.13 6.07
CA ALA A 86 -11.88 10.65 5.49
C ALA A 86 -12.18 12.09 5.93
N ASN A 87 -11.24 13.00 5.63
CA ASN A 87 -11.31 14.42 5.97
C ASN A 87 -10.72 15.29 4.87
N LYS A 88 -11.04 16.58 4.91
CA LYS A 88 -10.43 17.61 4.08
C LYS A 88 -8.95 17.75 4.42
N PHE A 89 -8.15 18.10 3.42
CA PHE A 89 -6.72 18.26 3.58
C PHE A 89 -6.39 19.30 4.66
N GLY A 90 -5.53 18.94 5.61
CA GLY A 90 -5.14 19.79 6.74
C GLY A 90 -6.03 19.69 7.97
N HIS A 91 -7.19 19.03 7.89
CA HIS A 91 -8.04 18.76 9.06
C HIS A 91 -7.55 17.57 9.87
N VAL A 92 -8.03 17.46 11.11
CA VAL A 92 -7.76 16.33 12.00
C VAL A 92 -8.45 15.08 11.47
N SER A 93 -7.75 13.95 11.48
CA SER A 93 -8.30 12.67 11.03
C SER A 93 -9.56 12.29 11.82
N PRO A 94 -10.62 11.82 11.14
CA PRO A 94 -11.88 11.50 11.78
C PRO A 94 -11.78 10.15 12.50
N THR A 95 -12.50 10.04 13.61
CA THR A 95 -12.61 8.82 14.44
C THR A 95 -14.05 8.42 14.68
N LEU A 96 -15.00 9.31 14.40
CA LEU A 96 -16.44 9.08 14.46
C LEU A 96 -17.07 9.41 13.10
N ALA A 97 -18.23 8.80 12.82
CA ALA A 97 -18.96 9.06 11.59
C ALA A 97 -19.41 10.52 11.48
N GLU A 98 -19.78 11.15 12.61
CA GLU A 98 -20.13 12.57 12.67
C GLU A 98 -18.98 13.47 12.19
N HIS A 99 -17.72 13.18 12.57
CA HIS A 99 -16.56 13.94 12.09
C HIS A 99 -16.44 13.89 10.56
N VAL A 100 -16.77 12.74 9.96
CA VAL A 100 -16.77 12.58 8.49
C VAL A 100 -17.93 13.38 7.87
N MET A 101 -19.11 13.35 8.46
CA MET A 101 -20.28 14.08 7.96
C MET A 101 -20.12 15.59 8.07
N ASP A 102 -19.53 16.08 9.16
CA ASP A 102 -19.26 17.49 9.36
C ASP A 102 -18.26 18.02 8.33
N ASP A 103 -17.28 17.20 7.93
CA ASP A 103 -16.21 17.63 7.04
C ASP A 103 -16.54 17.42 5.55
N LEU A 104 -17.11 16.26 5.19
CA LEU A 104 -17.36 15.83 3.81
C LEU A 104 -18.85 15.70 3.44
N GLY A 105 -19.78 15.78 4.41
CA GLY A 105 -21.20 15.50 4.18
C GLY A 105 -22.02 16.65 3.59
N GLN A 106 -21.41 17.82 3.37
CA GLN A 106 -22.04 19.00 2.77
C GLN A 106 -21.65 19.19 1.29
N GLU A 107 -21.07 18.17 0.66
CA GLU A 107 -20.71 18.19 -0.76
C GLU A 107 -21.81 17.47 -1.57
N ASP A 108 -22.37 18.17 -2.57
CA ASP A 108 -23.45 17.71 -3.47
C ASP A 108 -23.03 16.58 -4.42
#